data_AF-A0A953RHY4-F1
#
_entry.id   AF-A0A953RHY4-F1
#
_cell.length_a   1.000
_cell.length_b   1.000
_cell.length_c   1.000
_cell.angle_alpha   90.00
_cell.angle_beta   90.00
_cell.angle_gamma   90.00
#
_symmetry.space_group_name_H-M   'P 1'
#
loop_
_entity.id
_entity.type
_entity.pdbx_description
1 polymer ?
#
loop_
_entity_poly.entity_id
_entity_poly.type
_entity_poly.pdbx_seq_one_letter_code
_entity_poly.pdbx_strand_id
1 'polypeptide(L)'
;MNAPRAAAVLGRLGTAKTTAGPIDVQVAGPAAAVLLTPPDRAPLASSRSMLLSIPGYSLRSLPALGNRQPNAASVQPQNLVNYRGTIDWWTLDPTNSPNPTKPSGEMNSGWQPTYIERVEAWITLHTHATNITVSALDGAGNVFADLPSSEVQAVAGGFVIHVNGAGQVQSAWFTIRTAAPRGAGHRFLW
;
A
#
# COMPACT_ATOMS: atom_id res chain seq x y z
N MET A 1 19.30 4.85 -10.66
CA MET A 1 18.77 6.23 -10.76
C MET A 1 18.78 6.83 -9.36
N ASN A 2 19.39 8.01 -9.16
CA ASN A 2 19.34 8.71 -7.88
C ASN A 2 18.22 9.76 -7.92
N ALA A 3 17.09 9.46 -7.28
CA ALA A 3 15.97 10.38 -7.08
C ALA A 3 15.85 10.67 -5.57
N PRO A 4 16.52 11.69 -5.02
CA PRO A 4 16.51 11.93 -3.57
C PRO A 4 15.12 12.27 -3.02
N ARG A 5 14.16 12.60 -3.89
CA ARG A 5 12.79 13.03 -3.56
C ARG A 5 11.71 12.03 -3.98
N ALA A 6 12.08 10.83 -4.41
CA ALA A 6 11.12 9.79 -4.73
C ALA A 6 11.80 8.43 -4.65
N ALA A 7 11.12 7.47 -4.04
CA ALA A 7 11.56 6.09 -4.03
C ALA A 7 10.39 5.19 -4.39
N ALA A 8 10.62 4.25 -5.29
CA ALA A 8 9.57 3.36 -5.76
C ALA A 8 10.10 1.96 -5.98
N VAL A 9 9.23 0.99 -5.68
CA VAL A 9 9.42 -0.43 -5.98
C VAL A 9 8.13 -0.90 -6.65
N LEU A 10 8.23 -1.37 -7.90
CA LEU A 10 7.10 -1.72 -8.74
C LEU A 10 7.33 -3.11 -9.36
N GLY A 11 6.29 -3.95 -9.36
CA GLY A 11 6.28 -5.22 -10.10
C GLY A 11 6.24 -6.45 -9.20
N ARG A 12 6.76 -7.57 -9.69
CA ARG A 12 6.80 -8.85 -8.98
C ARG A 12 8.01 -8.88 -8.05
N LEU A 13 7.78 -8.65 -6.76
CA LEU A 13 8.85 -8.54 -5.75
C LEU A 13 9.13 -9.87 -5.04
N GLY A 14 8.16 -10.79 -5.08
CA GLY A 14 8.16 -11.93 -4.19
C GLY A 14 8.19 -11.48 -2.72
N THR A 15 8.73 -12.32 -1.85
CA THR A 15 8.84 -12.04 -0.40
C THR A 15 10.21 -11.49 0.01
N ALA A 16 11.11 -11.26 -0.95
CA ALA A 16 12.44 -10.74 -0.69
C ALA A 16 12.41 -9.23 -0.47
N LYS A 17 13.34 -8.73 0.36
CA LYS A 17 13.52 -7.29 0.57
C LYS A 17 14.15 -6.66 -0.67
N THR A 18 13.57 -5.55 -1.14
CA THR A 18 14.03 -4.76 -2.29
C THR A 18 14.35 -3.34 -1.87
N THR A 19 15.56 -2.85 -2.17
CA THR A 19 16.01 -1.49 -1.83
C THR A 19 15.75 -0.51 -2.98
N ALA A 20 15.22 0.67 -2.64
CA ALA A 20 15.07 1.80 -3.55
C ALA A 20 15.36 3.11 -2.83
N GLY A 21 16.54 3.70 -3.04
CA GLY A 21 16.92 4.94 -2.37
C GLY A 21 16.90 4.78 -0.83
N PRO A 22 16.19 5.64 -0.08
CA PRO A 22 16.14 5.55 1.38
C PRO A 22 15.02 4.62 1.89
N ILE A 23 14.47 3.72 1.05
CA ILE A 23 13.55 2.70 1.53
C ILE A 23 14.01 1.29 1.18
N ASP A 24 13.70 0.35 2.07
CA ASP A 24 13.61 -1.06 1.73
C ASP A 24 12.15 -1.51 1.82
N VAL A 25 11.72 -2.30 0.84
CA VAL A 25 10.35 -2.78 0.72
C VAL A 25 10.36 -4.30 0.76
N GLN A 26 9.52 -4.87 1.63
CA GLN A 26 9.17 -6.28 1.63
C GLN A 26 7.65 -6.40 1.61
N VAL A 27 7.09 -7.31 0.83
CA VAL A 27 5.65 -7.50 0.70
C VAL A 27 5.27 -8.95 0.99
N ALA A 28 4.05 -9.17 1.47
CA ALA A 28 3.53 -10.51 1.68
C ALA A 28 3.07 -11.18 0.36
N GLY A 29 2.64 -10.37 -0.61
CA GLY A 29 2.09 -10.81 -1.89
C GLY A 29 3.10 -10.95 -3.02
N PRO A 30 2.67 -11.45 -4.20
CA PRO A 30 3.57 -11.70 -5.33
C PRO A 30 3.99 -10.43 -6.07
N ALA A 31 3.21 -9.35 -5.98
CA ALA A 31 3.45 -8.09 -6.66
C ALA A 31 2.95 -6.90 -5.84
N ALA A 32 3.58 -5.74 -6.03
CA ALA A 32 3.14 -4.50 -5.42
C ALA A 32 3.58 -3.28 -6.23
N ALA A 33 2.91 -2.16 -5.98
CA ALA A 33 3.36 -0.84 -6.36
C ALA A 33 3.54 -0.01 -5.09
N VAL A 34 4.78 0.26 -4.71
CA VAL A 34 5.12 1.09 -3.54
C VAL A 34 5.82 2.34 -4.03
N LEU A 35 5.32 3.51 -3.62
CA LEU A 35 5.90 4.81 -3.94
C LEU A 35 5.92 5.68 -2.69
N LEU A 36 7.10 6.20 -2.33
CA LEU A 36 7.28 7.17 -1.28
C LEU A 36 7.68 8.51 -1.88
N THR A 37 6.93 9.56 -1.54
CA THR A 37 7.18 10.93 -2.02
C THR A 37 7.03 11.94 -0.88
N PRO A 38 7.85 13.00 -0.84
CA PRO A 38 7.73 14.06 0.15
C PRO A 38 6.94 15.25 -0.41
N PRO A 39 5.74 15.58 0.12
CA PRO A 39 5.00 16.78 -0.30
C PRO A 39 5.76 18.08 -0.06
N ASP A 40 6.68 18.10 0.91
CA ASP A 40 7.53 19.25 1.24
C ASP A 40 8.71 19.45 0.26
N ARG A 41 8.88 18.56 -0.73
CA ARG A 41 9.97 18.57 -1.73
C ARG A 41 11.37 18.45 -1.11
N ALA A 42 11.51 18.12 0.16
CA ALA A 42 12.80 17.83 0.78
C ALA A 42 13.31 16.45 0.32
N PRO A 43 14.62 16.16 0.44
CA PRO A 43 15.10 14.80 0.32
C PRO A 43 14.38 13.86 1.31
N LEU A 44 14.01 12.66 0.88
CA LEU A 44 13.26 11.70 1.67
C LEU A 44 13.90 11.41 3.05
N ALA A 45 15.24 11.30 3.10
CA ALA A 45 15.97 11.03 4.34
C ALA A 45 15.83 12.13 5.42
N SER A 46 15.52 13.37 5.03
CA SER A 46 15.39 14.53 5.92
C SER A 46 14.01 15.21 5.87
N SER A 47 13.07 14.65 5.12
CA SER A 47 11.72 15.21 4.96
C SER A 47 10.92 15.11 6.25
N ARG A 48 10.11 16.14 6.52
CA ARG A 48 9.21 16.19 7.69
C ARG A 48 7.85 15.56 7.43
N SER A 49 7.52 15.39 6.16
CA SER A 49 6.23 14.85 5.72
C SER A 49 6.43 14.05 4.44
N MET A 50 5.97 12.80 4.46
CA MET A 50 5.98 11.92 3.31
C MET A 50 4.59 11.31 3.08
N LEU A 51 4.32 10.99 1.83
CA LEU A 51 3.17 10.23 1.37
C LEU A 51 3.68 8.89 0.85
N LEU A 52 3.29 7.82 1.53
CA LEU A 52 3.46 6.45 1.09
C LEU A 52 2.20 6.05 0.33
N SER A 53 2.35 5.71 -0.95
CA SER A 53 1.31 5.11 -1.79
C SER A 53 1.61 3.63 -1.98
N ILE A 54 0.65 2.79 -1.65
CA ILE A 54 0.71 1.33 -1.77
C ILE A 54 -0.63 0.75 -2.26
N PRO A 55 -1.08 1.14 -3.48
CA PRO A 55 -2.33 0.60 -4.02
C PRO A 55 -2.17 -0.87 -4.41
N GLY A 56 -3.19 -1.66 -4.09
CA GLY A 56 -3.45 -2.94 -4.77
C GLY A 56 -4.18 -2.74 -6.10
N TYR A 57 -4.42 -3.83 -6.82
CA TYR A 57 -5.32 -3.77 -7.98
C TYR A 57 -6.77 -3.57 -7.53
N SER A 58 -7.59 -2.98 -8.40
CA SER A 58 -9.02 -2.76 -8.13
C SER A 58 -9.87 -3.86 -8.76
N LEU A 59 -10.80 -4.42 -7.99
CA LEU A 59 -11.79 -5.40 -8.45
C LEU A 59 -13.20 -4.90 -8.21
N ARG A 60 -14.13 -5.29 -9.09
CA ARG A 60 -15.55 -5.01 -8.89
C ARG A 60 -16.17 -6.03 -7.95
N SER A 61 -17.42 -5.80 -7.57
CA SER A 61 -18.21 -6.75 -6.78
C SER A 61 -18.66 -7.96 -7.59
N LEU A 62 -18.75 -9.11 -6.93
CA LEU A 62 -19.46 -10.27 -7.46
C LEU A 62 -20.96 -9.97 -7.64
N PRO A 63 -21.59 -10.48 -8.71
CA PRO A 63 -23.04 -10.34 -8.88
C PRO A 63 -23.80 -11.11 -7.81
N ALA A 64 -24.98 -10.62 -7.42
CA ALA A 64 -25.96 -11.43 -6.71
C ALA A 64 -26.58 -12.50 -7.64
N LEU A 65 -27.24 -13.49 -7.04
CA LEU A 65 -27.96 -14.54 -7.76
C LEU A 65 -28.86 -13.95 -8.87
N GLY A 66 -28.78 -14.53 -10.07
CA GLY A 66 -29.51 -14.03 -11.23
C GLY A 66 -28.88 -12.81 -11.90
N ASN A 67 -27.58 -12.57 -11.70
CA ASN A 67 -26.80 -11.48 -12.30
C ASN A 67 -27.36 -10.09 -11.99
N ARG A 68 -27.52 -9.78 -10.70
CA ARG A 68 -28.09 -8.50 -10.22
C ARG A 68 -27.09 -7.72 -9.37
N GLN A 69 -27.34 -6.40 -9.23
CA GLN A 69 -26.63 -5.54 -8.31
C GLN A 69 -26.67 -6.16 -6.89
N PRO A 70 -25.51 -6.44 -6.29
CA PRO A 70 -25.42 -7.05 -4.99
C PRO A 70 -25.67 -6.01 -3.88
N ASN A 71 -26.05 -6.49 -2.70
CA ASN A 71 -26.11 -5.65 -1.51
C ASN A 71 -24.68 -5.28 -1.09
N ALA A 72 -24.38 -3.99 -1.07
CA ALA A 72 -23.06 -3.45 -0.71
C ALA A 72 -22.56 -3.90 0.67
N ALA A 73 -23.47 -4.18 1.61
CA ALA A 73 -23.12 -4.58 2.98
C ALA A 73 -22.59 -6.03 3.09
N SER A 74 -22.88 -6.89 2.11
CA SER A 74 -22.56 -8.33 2.18
C SER A 74 -21.73 -8.82 0.99
N VAL A 75 -21.44 -7.94 0.03
CA VAL A 75 -20.79 -8.36 -1.20
C VAL A 75 -19.29 -8.55 -1.05
N GLN A 76 -18.77 -9.49 -1.83
CA GLN A 76 -17.36 -9.82 -1.92
C GLN A 76 -16.79 -9.29 -3.24
N PRO A 77 -15.50 -8.93 -3.28
CA PRO A 77 -14.83 -8.63 -4.54
C PRO A 77 -14.85 -9.84 -5.47
N GLN A 78 -14.78 -9.57 -6.77
CA GLN A 78 -14.33 -10.56 -7.75
C GLN A 78 -12.96 -11.11 -7.34
N ASN A 79 -12.56 -12.25 -7.91
CA ASN A 79 -11.24 -12.84 -7.66
C ASN A 79 -10.43 -12.88 -8.96
N LEU A 80 -9.10 -12.74 -8.82
CA LEU A 80 -8.16 -13.04 -9.88
C LEU A 80 -7.62 -14.47 -9.72
N VAL A 81 -7.58 -15.20 -10.82
CA VAL A 81 -7.01 -16.55 -10.91
C VAL A 81 -6.06 -16.61 -12.09
N ASN A 82 -5.15 -17.58 -12.11
CA ASN A 82 -4.36 -17.83 -13.31
C ASN A 82 -5.29 -18.24 -14.47
N TYR A 83 -5.02 -17.71 -15.65
CA TYR A 83 -5.67 -18.16 -16.87
C TYR A 83 -5.37 -19.65 -17.07
N ARG A 84 -6.33 -20.39 -17.64
CA ARG A 84 -6.23 -21.85 -17.74
C ARG A 84 -4.94 -22.26 -18.44
N GLY A 85 -4.10 -23.03 -17.74
CA GLY A 85 -2.85 -23.58 -18.26
C GLY A 85 -1.64 -22.63 -18.16
N THR A 86 -1.76 -21.47 -17.51
CA THR A 86 -0.67 -20.50 -17.33
C THR A 86 -0.31 -20.29 -15.86
N ILE A 87 0.86 -19.70 -15.61
CA ILE A 87 1.34 -19.34 -14.25
C ILE A 87 1.70 -17.85 -14.12
N ASP A 88 1.61 -17.12 -15.22
CA ASP A 88 2.11 -15.75 -15.41
C ASP A 88 1.06 -14.82 -16.05
N TRP A 89 -0.13 -15.34 -16.36
CA TRP A 89 -1.25 -14.58 -16.88
C TRP A 89 -2.46 -14.81 -15.98
N TRP A 90 -2.99 -13.73 -15.41
CA TRP A 90 -4.21 -13.74 -14.60
C TRP A 90 -5.45 -13.29 -15.37
N THR A 91 -6.61 -13.78 -14.93
CA THR A 91 -7.93 -13.39 -15.40
C THR A 91 -8.91 -13.30 -14.24
N LEU A 92 -10.07 -12.69 -14.46
CA LEU A 92 -11.15 -12.76 -13.47
C LEU A 92 -11.65 -14.19 -13.39
N ASP A 93 -11.87 -14.70 -12.19
CA ASP A 93 -12.32 -16.07 -11.98
C ASP A 93 -13.57 -16.38 -12.84
N PRO A 94 -13.48 -17.35 -13.77
CA PRO A 94 -14.58 -17.72 -14.67
C PRO A 94 -15.85 -18.17 -13.95
N THR A 95 -15.75 -18.66 -12.72
CA THR A 95 -16.92 -19.05 -11.91
C THR A 95 -17.84 -17.86 -11.61
N ASN A 96 -17.34 -16.63 -11.77
CA ASN A 96 -18.10 -15.39 -11.60
C ASN A 96 -18.80 -14.93 -12.90
N SER A 97 -18.65 -15.68 -14.00
CA SER A 97 -19.32 -15.40 -15.27
C SER A 97 -20.75 -15.97 -15.28
N PRO A 98 -21.76 -15.20 -15.74
CA PRO A 98 -23.09 -15.76 -16.00
C PRO A 98 -23.09 -16.73 -17.20
N ASN A 99 -22.03 -16.74 -18.02
CA ASN A 99 -21.82 -17.71 -19.07
C ASN A 99 -20.67 -18.67 -18.69
N PRO A 100 -20.96 -19.95 -18.39
CA PRO A 100 -19.96 -20.92 -17.91
C PRO A 100 -18.93 -21.32 -18.98
N THR A 101 -19.15 -20.97 -20.25
CA THR A 101 -18.21 -21.25 -21.34
C THR A 101 -17.15 -20.16 -21.52
N LYS A 102 -17.30 -19.00 -20.86
CA LYS A 102 -16.32 -17.92 -20.94
C LYS A 102 -15.05 -18.28 -20.16
N PRO A 103 -13.86 -17.96 -20.70
CA PRO A 103 -12.58 -18.25 -20.04
C PRO A 103 -12.20 -17.23 -18.95
N SER A 104 -13.09 -16.28 -18.63
CA SER A 104 -12.91 -15.19 -17.67
C SER A 104 -14.26 -14.79 -17.09
N GLY A 105 -14.26 -14.28 -15.86
CA GLY A 105 -15.38 -13.52 -15.29
C GLY A 105 -15.67 -12.23 -16.05
N GLU A 106 -16.83 -11.62 -15.79
CA GLU A 106 -17.27 -10.41 -16.49
C GLU A 106 -16.53 -9.15 -16.00
N MET A 107 -15.75 -8.55 -16.90
CA MET A 107 -15.04 -7.28 -16.63
C MET A 107 -15.92 -6.04 -16.93
N ASN A 108 -16.81 -6.15 -17.92
CA ASN A 108 -17.58 -5.01 -18.44
C ASN A 108 -18.83 -4.69 -17.60
N SER A 109 -19.40 -5.69 -16.94
CA SER A 109 -20.65 -5.58 -16.18
C SER A 109 -20.49 -5.84 -14.68
N GLY A 110 -19.27 -5.81 -14.13
CA GLY A 110 -19.09 -5.97 -12.69
C GLY A 110 -19.79 -4.84 -11.93
N TRP A 111 -20.26 -5.14 -10.73
CA TRP A 111 -21.14 -4.27 -9.96
C TRP A 111 -20.36 -3.42 -8.96
N GLN A 112 -20.96 -2.33 -8.50
CA GLN A 112 -20.45 -1.58 -7.35
C GLN A 112 -20.73 -2.32 -6.03
N PRO A 113 -19.97 -2.08 -4.95
CA PRO A 113 -18.79 -1.22 -4.88
C PRO A 113 -17.57 -1.80 -5.61
N THR A 114 -16.57 -0.94 -5.80
CA THR A 114 -15.22 -1.35 -6.21
C THR A 114 -14.38 -1.56 -4.96
N TYR A 115 -13.59 -2.62 -4.96
CA TYR A 115 -12.62 -2.95 -3.92
C TYR A 115 -11.22 -2.69 -4.42
N ILE A 116 -10.32 -2.35 -3.50
CA ILE A 116 -8.89 -2.37 -3.76
C ILE A 116 -8.27 -3.51 -2.96
N GLU A 117 -7.37 -4.27 -3.57
CA GLU A 117 -6.63 -5.32 -2.87
C GLU A 117 -5.85 -4.72 -1.68
N ARG A 118 -5.83 -5.46 -0.58
CA ARG A 118 -4.96 -5.19 0.56
C ARG A 118 -3.55 -5.65 0.20
N VAL A 119 -2.62 -4.71 0.09
CA VAL A 119 -1.19 -5.00 -0.08
C VAL A 119 -0.49 -4.83 1.26
N GLU A 120 -0.25 -5.95 1.94
CA GLU A 120 0.52 -6.00 3.18
C GLU A 120 2.02 -5.85 2.91
N ALA A 121 2.68 -4.97 3.66
CA ALA A 121 4.10 -4.66 3.43
C ALA A 121 4.83 -4.20 4.70
N TRP A 122 6.15 -4.41 4.68
CA TRP A 122 7.11 -3.85 5.62
C TRP A 122 8.01 -2.86 4.89
N ILE A 123 7.96 -1.61 5.31
CA ILE A 123 8.73 -0.50 4.74
C ILE A 123 9.80 -0.11 5.74
N THR A 124 11.07 -0.38 5.44
CA THR A 124 12.18 0.21 6.17
C THR A 124 12.43 1.60 5.60
N LEU A 125 12.25 2.66 6.39
CA LEU A 125 12.56 4.04 6.03
C LEU A 125 13.88 4.43 6.69
N HIS A 126 14.89 4.73 5.87
CA HIS A 126 16.18 5.25 6.29
C HIS A 126 16.09 6.78 6.44
N THR A 127 16.15 7.28 7.67
CA THR A 127 15.93 8.70 7.98
C THR A 127 16.73 9.14 9.21
N HIS A 128 17.00 10.45 9.30
CA HIS A 128 17.59 11.07 10.48
C HIS A 128 16.56 11.48 11.54
N ALA A 129 15.28 11.16 11.34
CA ALA A 129 14.24 11.46 12.30
C ALA A 129 14.45 10.72 13.63
N THR A 130 14.06 11.38 14.73
CA THR A 130 14.11 10.76 16.07
C THR A 130 12.83 10.00 16.40
N ASN A 131 11.73 10.34 15.73
CA ASN A 131 10.46 9.64 15.85
C ASN A 131 9.65 9.83 14.57
N ILE A 132 8.72 8.92 14.31
CA ILE A 132 7.75 9.05 13.23
C ILE A 132 6.33 8.75 13.71
N THR A 133 5.36 9.35 13.03
CA THR A 133 3.94 9.02 13.15
C THR A 133 3.44 8.62 11.77
N VAL A 134 2.72 7.51 11.69
CA VAL A 134 2.18 6.98 10.43
C VAL A 134 0.66 6.94 10.56
N SER A 135 -0.03 7.55 9.60
CA SER A 135 -1.50 7.60 9.60
C SER A 135 -2.07 7.17 8.26
N ALA A 136 -3.10 6.34 8.30
CA ALA A 136 -3.85 5.90 7.14
C ALA A 136 -4.74 7.04 6.61
N LEU A 137 -4.75 7.18 5.28
CA LEU A 137 -5.54 8.20 4.57
C LEU A 137 -6.73 7.58 3.85
N ASP A 138 -7.85 8.29 3.80
CA ASP A 138 -9.01 7.91 3.00
C ASP A 138 -8.79 8.27 1.51
N GLY A 139 -9.77 7.96 0.65
CA GLY A 139 -9.70 8.27 -0.78
C GLY A 139 -9.71 9.78 -1.12
N ALA A 140 -10.01 10.64 -0.14
CA ALA A 140 -9.93 12.09 -0.26
C ALA A 140 -8.63 12.67 0.32
N GLY A 141 -7.77 11.82 0.90
CA GLY A 141 -6.51 12.22 1.52
C GLY A 141 -6.63 12.69 2.97
N ASN A 142 -7.79 12.50 3.61
CA ASN A 142 -7.96 12.82 5.04
C ASN A 142 -7.41 11.68 5.90
N VAL A 143 -6.80 12.02 7.02
CA VAL A 143 -6.43 11.03 8.03
C VAL A 143 -7.70 10.48 8.68
N PHE A 144 -7.85 9.15 8.68
CA PHE A 144 -8.97 8.50 9.36
C PHE A 144 -8.54 7.53 10.48
N ALA A 145 -7.25 7.17 10.55
CA ALA A 145 -6.69 6.37 11.63
C ALA A 145 -5.17 6.51 11.71
N ASP A 146 -4.62 6.46 12.92
CA ASP A 146 -3.17 6.32 13.13
C ASP A 146 -2.80 4.84 13.24
N LEU A 147 -1.61 4.47 12.75
CA LEU A 147 -1.06 3.14 13.02
C LEU A 147 -0.66 3.05 14.50
N PRO A 148 -0.92 1.92 15.17
CA PRO A 148 -0.43 1.71 16.52
C PRO A 148 1.10 1.65 16.53
N SER A 149 1.71 2.03 17.66
CA SER A 149 3.17 2.02 17.81
C SER A 149 3.80 0.62 17.68
N SER A 150 3.02 -0.45 17.84
CA SER A 150 3.45 -1.83 17.57
C SER A 150 3.82 -2.06 16.11
N GLU A 151 3.29 -1.25 15.19
CA GLU A 151 3.52 -1.34 13.75
C GLU A 151 4.69 -0.48 13.27
N VAL A 152 5.30 0.27 14.18
CA VAL A 152 6.42 1.17 13.90
C VAL A 152 7.57 0.83 14.84
N GLN A 153 8.56 0.12 14.32
CA GLN A 153 9.73 -0.29 15.08
C GLN A 153 10.94 0.56 14.71
N ALA A 154 11.58 1.20 15.68
CA ALA A 154 12.87 1.83 15.50
C ALA A 154 13.95 0.76 15.23
N VAL A 155 14.80 1.01 14.24
CA VAL A 155 15.94 0.15 13.87
C VAL A 155 17.19 1.01 13.67
N ALA A 156 18.36 0.38 13.56
CA ALA A 156 19.58 1.11 13.24
C ALA A 156 19.41 1.88 11.91
N GLY A 157 19.52 3.20 11.97
CA GLY A 157 19.42 4.08 10.79
C GLY A 157 18.00 4.47 10.35
N GLY A 158 16.95 4.09 11.08
CA GLY A 158 15.58 4.45 10.69
C GLY A 158 14.47 3.69 11.39
N PHE A 159 13.40 3.39 10.65
CA PHE A 159 12.19 2.74 11.16
C PHE A 159 11.70 1.66 10.21
N VAL A 160 11.20 0.54 10.74
CA VAL A 160 10.40 -0.43 10.00
C VAL A 160 8.93 -0.15 10.28
N ILE A 161 8.14 -0.02 9.22
CA ILE A 161 6.72 0.28 9.25
C ILE A 161 5.98 -0.91 8.65
N HIS A 162 5.11 -1.57 9.42
CA HIS A 162 4.23 -2.63 8.93
C HIS A 162 2.86 -2.03 8.59
N VAL A 163 2.48 -2.07 7.32
CA VAL A 163 1.22 -1.51 6.83
C VAL A 163 0.32 -2.60 6.28
N ASN A 164 -0.99 -2.35 6.36
CA ASN A 164 -2.03 -3.21 5.80
C ASN A 164 -1.98 -4.66 6.31
N GLY A 165 -1.45 -4.89 7.51
CA GLY A 165 -1.47 -6.20 8.16
C GLY A 165 -2.88 -6.67 8.48
N ALA A 166 -3.02 -7.97 8.76
CA ALA A 166 -4.31 -8.53 9.20
C ALA A 166 -4.79 -7.82 10.49
N GLY A 167 -6.05 -7.36 10.49
CA GLY A 167 -6.63 -6.61 11.60
C GLY A 167 -6.30 -5.11 11.62
N GLN A 168 -5.38 -4.64 10.77
CA GLN A 168 -5.16 -3.20 10.59
C GLN A 168 -6.25 -2.58 9.70
N VAL A 169 -6.44 -1.27 9.89
CA VAL A 169 -7.12 -0.44 8.91
C VAL A 169 -6.43 -0.58 7.55
N GLN A 170 -7.21 -0.80 6.51
CA GLN A 170 -6.68 -0.88 5.15
C GLN A 170 -6.64 0.52 4.55
N SER A 171 -5.51 0.88 3.94
CA SER A 171 -5.42 2.05 3.07
C SER A 171 -4.43 1.85 1.93
N ALA A 172 -4.70 2.51 0.81
CA ALA A 172 -3.75 2.65 -0.30
C ALA A 172 -2.75 3.79 -0.07
N TRP A 173 -2.97 4.64 0.94
CA TRP A 173 -2.15 5.81 1.22
C TRP A 173 -1.93 6.04 2.71
N PHE A 174 -0.69 6.36 3.06
CA PHE A 174 -0.32 6.71 4.43
C PHE A 174 0.47 8.02 4.42
N THR A 175 0.21 8.89 5.39
CA THR A 175 1.11 10.01 5.70
C THR A 175 2.12 9.56 6.74
N ILE A 176 3.38 9.91 6.53
CA ILE A 176 4.46 9.70 7.49
C ILE A 176 4.96 11.08 7.89
N ARG A 177 4.80 11.41 9.18
CA ARG A 177 5.33 12.64 9.75
C ARG A 177 6.55 12.33 10.58
N THR A 178 7.59 13.14 10.47
CA THR A 178 8.84 12.93 11.20
C THR A 178 9.13 14.05 12.18
N ALA A 179 9.66 13.68 13.34
CA ALA A 179 10.22 14.62 14.30
C ALA A 179 11.71 14.78 14.00
N ALA A 180 12.11 16.00 13.63
CA ALA A 180 13.52 16.35 13.48
C ALA A 180 14.27 16.08 14.81
N PRO A 181 15.57 15.73 14.76
CA PRO A 181 16.40 15.78 15.95
C PRO A 181 16.24 17.13 16.62
N ARG A 182 16.01 17.16 17.94
CA ARG A 182 16.17 18.41 18.69
C ARG A 182 17.60 18.86 18.42
N GLY A 183 17.76 19.97 17.69
CA GLY A 183 19.06 20.56 17.48
C GLY A 183 19.74 20.71 18.83
N ALA A 184 21.00 20.30 18.94
CA ALA A 184 21.82 20.67 20.07
C ALA A 184 21.70 22.19 20.19
N GLY A 185 20.97 22.68 21.19
CA GLY A 185 20.79 24.09 21.39
C GLY A 185 22.18 24.69 21.45
N HIS A 186 22.51 25.56 20.49
CA HIS A 186 23.63 26.45 20.64
C HIS A 186 23.35 27.28 21.88
N ARG A 187 23.85 26.81 23.03
CA ARG A 187 24.03 27.65 24.21
C ARG A 187 25.05 28.70 23.78
N PHE A 188 24.56 29.85 23.35
CA PHE A 188 25.35 31.06 23.40
C PHE A 188 25.63 31.32 24.88
N LEU A 189 26.84 30.96 25.30
CA LEU A 189 27.45 31.53 26.49
C LEU A 189 27.97 32.90 26.05
N TRP A 190 27.28 33.94 26.50
CA TRP A 190 27.86 35.25 26.75
C TRP A 190 27.71 35.52 28.23
#